data_AF-A0A1M6ARW1-F1
#
_entry.id   AF-A0A1M6ARW1-F1
#
_cell.length_a   1.000
_cell.length_b   1.000
_cell.length_c   1.000
_cell.angle_alpha   90.00
_cell.angle_beta   90.00
_cell.angle_gamma   90.00
#
_symmetry.space_group_name_H-M   'P 1'
#
loop_
_entity.id
_entity.type
_entity.pdbx_description
1 polymer ?
#
loop_
_entity_poly.entity_id
_entity_poly.type
_entity_poly.pdbx_seq_one_letter_code
_entity_poly.pdbx_strand_id
1 'polypeptide(L)'
;MKDILKVYRIFCNSIYSIVVLVLFPVLAIGIHTMLTGRLAEWSLFIIAFYMMVLGVFGDFFCYNGINSKDFQFGLFRNTLNGRNNIKLAIVTDQVRRFLQICFVLLICGAITLISKSALNKSEIVLLILILIAFVYGANSIIISILRFITEYTIYMGTAFILVALFGAAVSVLILYRYEYMTINLWTWLIVFIVLDVIGSFLAVKMPLRNFDRSFKEREV
;
A
#
# COMPACT_ATOMS: atom_id res chain seq x y z
N MET A 1 -16.57 -14.70 8.00
CA MET A 1 -15.85 -13.55 8.61
C MET A 1 -15.05 -13.90 9.86
N LYS A 2 -15.54 -14.75 10.79
CA LYS A 2 -14.78 -15.15 11.99
C LYS A 2 -13.43 -15.80 11.67
N ASP A 3 -13.37 -16.63 10.63
CA ASP A 3 -12.12 -17.32 10.25
C ASP A 3 -11.10 -16.39 9.59
N ILE A 4 -11.57 -15.41 8.81
CA ILE A 4 -10.72 -14.36 8.20
C ILE A 4 -10.00 -13.56 9.29
N LEU A 5 -10.76 -13.13 10.30
CA LEU A 5 -10.20 -12.33 11.40
C LEU A 5 -9.22 -13.16 12.26
N LYS A 6 -9.54 -14.44 12.50
CA LYS A 6 -8.64 -15.35 13.22
C LYS A 6 -7.33 -15.56 12.47
N VAL A 7 -7.41 -15.83 11.16
CA VAL A 7 -6.23 -16.06 10.31
C VAL A 7 -5.37 -14.80 10.20
N TYR A 8 -5.98 -13.62 10.04
CA TYR A 8 -5.24 -12.36 10.00
C TYR A 8 -4.51 -12.06 11.33
N ARG A 9 -5.13 -12.39 12.48
CA ARG A 9 -4.52 -12.24 13.81
C ARG A 9 -3.37 -13.21 14.10
N ILE A 10 -3.20 -14.29 13.32
CA ILE A 10 -2.00 -15.15 13.41
C ILE A 10 -0.75 -14.34 13.03
N PHE A 11 -0.92 -13.38 12.12
CA PHE A 11 0.18 -12.62 11.54
C PHE A 11 0.34 -11.23 12.14
N CYS A 12 -0.77 -10.60 12.54
CA CYS A 12 -0.77 -9.22 13.00
C CYS A 12 -1.31 -9.11 14.43
N ASN A 13 -0.50 -8.56 15.34
CA ASN A 13 -0.88 -8.36 16.74
C ASN A 13 -1.96 -7.27 16.88
N SER A 14 -2.68 -7.27 18.01
CA SER A 14 -3.70 -6.28 18.36
C SER A 14 -3.15 -4.85 18.41
N ILE A 15 -1.95 -4.65 18.97
CA ILE A 15 -1.29 -3.33 19.02
C ILE A 15 -1.04 -2.80 17.60
N TYR A 16 -0.48 -3.63 16.73
CA TYR A 16 -0.29 -3.30 15.32
C TYR A 16 -1.61 -2.92 14.66
N SER A 17 -2.67 -3.69 14.91
CA SER A 17 -3.98 -3.46 14.31
C SER A 17 -4.55 -2.10 14.72
N ILE A 18 -4.41 -1.71 16.00
CA ILE A 18 -4.84 -0.39 16.48
C ILE A 18 -4.01 0.73 15.84
N VAL A 19 -2.69 0.58 15.82
CA VAL A 19 -1.79 1.60 15.24
C VAL A 19 -2.10 1.81 13.76
N VAL A 20 -2.20 0.74 12.97
CA VAL A 20 -2.37 0.87 11.53
C VAL A 20 -3.80 1.23 11.13
N LEU A 21 -4.83 0.71 11.81
CA LEU A 21 -6.23 0.98 11.44
C LEU A 21 -6.80 2.27 12.03
N VAL A 22 -6.24 2.78 13.13
CA VAL A 22 -6.79 3.94 13.84
C VAL A 22 -5.77 5.08 13.87
N LEU A 23 -4.61 4.87 14.48
CA LEU A 23 -3.65 5.94 14.73
C LEU A 23 -3.14 6.55 13.42
N PHE A 24 -2.72 5.70 12.48
CA PHE A 24 -2.18 6.13 11.18
C PHE A 24 -3.19 6.94 10.35
N PRO A 25 -4.43 6.49 10.13
CA PRO A 25 -5.46 7.30 9.48
C PRO A 25 -5.73 8.63 10.17
N VAL A 26 -5.87 8.64 11.49
CA VAL A 26 -6.17 9.87 12.26
C VAL A 26 -5.02 10.87 12.11
N LEU A 27 -3.77 10.42 12.22
CA LEU A 27 -2.60 11.28 12.03
C LEU A 27 -2.52 11.82 10.60
N ALA A 28 -2.75 10.98 9.59
CA ALA A 28 -2.73 11.41 8.19
C ALA A 28 -3.81 12.48 7.91
N ILE A 29 -5.04 12.27 8.38
CA ILE A 29 -6.14 13.23 8.23
C ILE A 29 -5.85 14.52 9.00
N GLY A 30 -5.29 14.43 10.21
CA GLY A 30 -4.90 15.59 11.00
C GLY A 30 -3.84 16.44 10.30
N ILE A 31 -2.77 15.80 9.82
CA ILE A 31 -1.70 16.46 9.05
C ILE A 31 -2.29 17.11 7.78
N HIS A 32 -3.17 16.42 7.06
CA HIS A 32 -3.83 16.95 5.87
C HIS A 32 -4.59 18.24 6.18
N THR A 33 -5.39 18.22 7.24
CA THR A 33 -6.22 19.35 7.66
C THR A 33 -5.35 20.57 7.97
N MET A 34 -4.22 20.38 8.66
CA MET A 34 -3.28 21.46 8.96
C MET A 34 -2.59 22.02 7.71
N LEU A 35 -2.27 21.17 6.73
CA LEU A 35 -1.56 21.57 5.51
C LEU A 35 -2.49 22.20 4.46
N THR A 36 -3.74 21.76 4.38
CA THR A 36 -4.69 22.19 3.33
C THR A 36 -4.91 23.70 3.34
N GLY A 37 -4.88 24.35 4.51
CA GLY A 37 -5.00 25.81 4.61
C GLY A 37 -3.82 26.59 4.01
N ARG A 38 -2.66 25.96 3.79
CA ARG A 38 -1.44 26.60 3.25
C ARG A 38 -1.08 26.12 1.85
N LEU A 39 -1.34 24.86 1.58
CA LEU A 39 -0.85 24.14 0.40
C LEU A 39 -1.98 23.70 -0.54
N ALA A 40 -3.24 23.93 -0.19
CA ALA A 40 -4.41 23.59 -1.02
C ALA A 40 -4.35 22.12 -1.51
N GLU A 41 -4.24 21.88 -2.82
CA GLU A 41 -4.24 20.54 -3.40
C GLU A 41 -2.90 19.80 -3.24
N TRP A 42 -1.82 20.54 -2.99
CA TRP A 42 -0.50 19.95 -2.72
C TRP A 42 -0.50 19.08 -1.46
N SER A 43 -1.39 19.37 -0.49
CA SER A 43 -1.51 18.54 0.71
C SER A 43 -1.96 17.11 0.37
N LEU A 44 -2.75 16.90 -0.70
CA LEU A 44 -3.17 15.55 -1.12
C LEU A 44 -1.99 14.70 -1.57
N PHE A 45 -1.03 15.28 -2.31
CA PHE A 45 0.18 14.57 -2.74
C PHE A 45 1.08 14.21 -1.55
N ILE A 46 1.22 15.13 -0.59
CA ILE A 46 1.99 14.88 0.65
C ILE A 46 1.36 13.73 1.43
N ILE A 47 0.04 13.68 1.53
CA ILE A 47 -0.65 12.58 2.21
C ILE A 47 -0.58 11.28 1.43
N ALA A 48 -0.68 11.32 0.10
CA ALA A 48 -0.47 10.14 -0.73
C ALA A 48 0.93 9.54 -0.50
N PHE A 49 1.97 10.37 -0.52
CA PHE A 49 3.33 9.98 -0.17
C PHE A 49 3.43 9.38 1.25
N TYR A 50 2.84 10.06 2.24
CA TYR A 50 2.84 9.59 3.62
C TYR A 50 2.16 8.21 3.75
N MET A 51 1.05 8.00 3.05
CA MET A 51 0.36 6.71 3.00
C MET A 51 1.20 5.63 2.32
N MET A 52 2.03 5.97 1.32
CA MET A 52 2.96 5.01 0.74
C MET A 52 3.99 4.53 1.79
N VAL A 53 4.63 5.47 2.48
CA VAL A 53 5.61 5.24 3.55
C VAL A 53 5.00 4.40 4.68
N LEU A 54 3.80 4.74 5.13
CA LEU A 54 3.08 3.96 6.15
C LEU A 54 2.73 2.55 5.69
N GLY A 55 2.46 2.36 4.39
CA GLY A 55 2.22 1.05 3.82
C GLY A 55 3.45 0.14 3.89
N VAL A 56 4.64 0.67 3.65
CA VAL A 56 5.92 -0.06 3.83
C VAL A 56 6.16 -0.39 5.30
N PHE A 57 5.97 0.59 6.19
CA PHE A 57 6.07 0.36 7.64
C PHE A 57 5.10 -0.72 8.13
N GLY A 58 3.83 -0.63 7.70
CA GLY A 58 2.80 -1.60 8.03
C GLY A 58 3.13 -3.00 7.55
N ASP A 59 3.73 -3.11 6.36
CA ASP A 59 4.13 -4.38 5.77
C ASP A 59 5.23 -5.09 6.58
N PHE A 60 6.25 -4.32 6.99
CA PHE A 60 7.36 -4.78 7.80
C PHE A 60 6.90 -5.44 9.10
N PHE A 61 5.94 -4.82 9.80
CA PHE A 61 5.46 -5.34 11.08
C PHE A 61 4.42 -6.49 10.96
N CYS A 62 3.59 -6.53 9.91
CA CYS A 62 2.54 -7.58 9.78
C CYS A 62 3.07 -8.91 9.22
N TYR A 63 3.99 -8.86 8.26
CA TYR A 63 4.44 -10.05 7.51
C TYR A 63 5.88 -10.43 7.80
N ASN A 64 6.34 -10.04 8.99
CA ASN A 64 7.68 -10.18 9.50
C ASN A 64 8.29 -11.57 9.19
N GLY A 65 9.10 -11.63 8.13
CA GLY A 65 9.73 -12.84 7.65
C GLY A 65 8.86 -13.72 6.73
N ILE A 66 7.57 -13.92 6.95
CA ILE A 66 6.78 -14.96 6.25
C ILE A 66 6.89 -14.93 4.72
N ASN A 67 7.05 -13.74 4.13
CA ASN A 67 7.17 -13.59 2.67
C ASN A 67 8.61 -13.39 2.19
N SER A 68 9.61 -13.37 3.09
CA SER A 68 11.03 -13.33 2.70
C SER A 68 11.42 -14.63 2.01
N LYS A 69 12.42 -14.53 1.13
CA LYS A 69 12.92 -15.68 0.36
C LYS A 69 13.35 -16.85 1.27
N ASP A 70 13.89 -16.55 2.45
CA ASP A 70 14.52 -17.53 3.33
C ASP A 70 13.62 -17.98 4.50
N PHE A 71 12.34 -17.57 4.50
CA PHE A 71 11.45 -17.93 5.59
C PHE A 71 11.01 -19.39 5.52
N GLN A 72 11.21 -20.09 6.63
CA GLN A 72 10.88 -21.50 6.74
C GLN A 72 9.45 -21.69 7.26
N PHE A 73 8.55 -22.13 6.38
CA PHE A 73 7.15 -22.38 6.71
C PHE A 73 6.90 -23.73 7.41
N GLY A 74 7.87 -24.24 8.17
CA GLY A 74 7.85 -25.59 8.74
C GLY A 74 6.59 -25.93 9.54
N LEU A 75 6.09 -24.98 10.36
CA LEU A 75 4.86 -25.16 11.14
C LEU A 75 3.59 -25.21 10.26
N PHE A 76 3.55 -24.47 9.16
CA PHE A 76 2.41 -24.45 8.25
C PHE A 76 2.35 -25.69 7.35
N ARG A 77 3.48 -26.39 7.13
CA ARG A 77 3.55 -27.68 6.40
C ARG A 77 2.68 -28.75 7.03
N ASN A 78 2.64 -28.78 8.37
CA ASN A 78 1.94 -29.80 9.14
C ASN A 78 0.43 -29.55 9.22
N THR A 79 -0.06 -28.45 8.63
CA THR A 79 -1.48 -28.11 8.60
C THR A 79 -2.06 -28.34 7.21
N LEU A 80 -3.12 -29.16 7.12
CA LEU A 80 -3.84 -29.47 5.86
C LEU A 80 -4.26 -28.21 5.07
N ASN A 81 -4.51 -27.10 5.78
CA ASN A 81 -4.97 -25.83 5.21
C ASN A 81 -3.92 -24.70 5.21
N GLY A 82 -2.64 -24.98 5.53
CA GLY A 82 -1.61 -23.95 5.71
C GLY A 82 -1.47 -22.99 4.53
N ARG A 83 -1.44 -23.53 3.30
CA ARG A 83 -1.35 -22.75 2.06
C ARG A 83 -2.56 -21.83 1.85
N ASN A 84 -3.76 -22.34 2.11
CA ASN A 84 -5.00 -21.58 1.98
C ASN A 84 -5.09 -20.47 3.04
N ASN A 85 -4.62 -20.74 4.26
CA ASN A 85 -4.56 -19.75 5.34
C ASN A 85 -3.59 -18.61 5.00
N ILE A 86 -2.42 -18.90 4.41
CA ILE A 86 -1.47 -17.88 3.95
C ILE A 86 -2.08 -17.03 2.83
N LYS A 87 -2.70 -17.68 1.83
CA LYS A 87 -3.41 -16.96 0.77
C LYS A 87 -4.48 -16.02 1.34
N LEU A 88 -5.30 -16.52 2.26
CA LEU A 88 -6.37 -15.76 2.88
C LEU A 88 -5.83 -14.57 3.68
N ALA A 89 -4.76 -14.76 4.43
CA ALA A 89 -4.10 -13.69 5.16
C ALA A 89 -3.62 -12.58 4.22
N ILE A 90 -2.89 -12.92 3.16
CA ILE A 90 -2.36 -11.96 2.19
C ILE A 90 -3.49 -11.18 1.50
N VAL A 91 -4.53 -11.87 1.05
CA VAL A 91 -5.70 -11.22 0.43
C VAL A 91 -6.38 -10.27 1.42
N THR A 92 -6.51 -10.68 2.68
CA THR A 92 -7.11 -9.83 3.72
C THR A 92 -6.29 -8.57 3.97
N ASP A 93 -4.96 -8.65 3.98
CA ASP A 93 -4.10 -7.48 4.09
C ASP A 93 -4.21 -6.54 2.88
N GLN A 94 -4.25 -7.09 1.67
CA GLN A 94 -4.42 -6.31 0.45
C GLN A 94 -5.74 -5.54 0.46
N VAL A 95 -6.85 -6.20 0.82
CA VAL A 95 -8.16 -5.55 0.96
C VAL A 95 -8.14 -4.51 2.06
N ARG A 96 -7.57 -4.82 3.23
CA ARG A 96 -7.43 -3.87 4.34
C ARG A 96 -6.67 -2.62 3.92
N ARG A 97 -5.51 -2.78 3.28
CA ARG A 97 -4.65 -1.68 2.83
C ARG A 97 -5.37 -0.81 1.81
N PHE A 98 -6.05 -1.42 0.84
CA PHE A 98 -6.87 -0.70 -0.13
C PHE A 98 -7.97 0.12 0.55
N LEU A 99 -8.73 -0.49 1.47
CA LEU A 99 -9.78 0.20 2.23
C LEU A 99 -9.23 1.36 3.06
N GLN A 100 -8.07 1.18 3.70
CA GLN A 100 -7.42 2.23 4.48
C GLN A 100 -6.98 3.41 3.60
N ILE A 101 -6.35 3.14 2.45
CA ILE A 101 -5.95 4.16 1.49
C ILE A 101 -7.18 4.93 0.99
N CYS A 102 -8.23 4.22 0.58
CA CYS A 102 -9.48 4.82 0.14
C CYS A 102 -10.08 5.71 1.23
N PHE A 103 -10.19 5.19 2.45
CA PHE A 103 -10.78 5.92 3.57
C PHE A 103 -10.04 7.23 3.86
N VAL A 104 -8.71 7.18 3.97
CA VAL A 104 -7.90 8.37 4.25
C VAL A 104 -7.98 9.38 3.09
N LEU A 105 -7.75 8.95 1.85
CA LEU A 105 -7.71 9.87 0.71
C LEU A 105 -9.09 10.43 0.34
N LEU A 106 -10.18 9.69 0.56
CA LEU A 106 -11.53 10.22 0.38
C LEU A 106 -11.87 11.29 1.43
N ILE A 107 -11.49 11.09 2.69
CA ILE A 107 -11.71 12.10 3.74
C ILE A 107 -10.86 13.34 3.47
N CYS A 108 -9.57 13.15 3.17
CA CYS A 108 -8.68 14.26 2.81
C CYS A 108 -9.19 15.01 1.57
N GLY A 109 -9.67 14.27 0.56
CA GLY A 109 -10.31 14.82 -0.61
C GLY A 109 -11.55 15.65 -0.31
N ALA A 110 -12.42 15.16 0.57
CA ALA A 110 -13.60 15.90 1.03
C ALA A 110 -13.22 17.21 1.76
N ILE A 111 -12.17 17.18 2.59
CA ILE A 111 -11.63 18.37 3.24
C ILE A 111 -11.11 19.38 2.21
N THR A 112 -10.36 18.91 1.19
CA THR A 112 -9.86 19.76 0.11
C THR A 112 -10.99 20.36 -0.73
N LEU A 113 -12.07 19.61 -1.00
CA LEU A 113 -13.25 20.08 -1.74
C LEU A 113 -14.01 21.22 -1.04
N ILE A 114 -13.97 21.27 0.29
CA ILE A 114 -14.64 22.30 1.10
C ILE A 114 -13.69 23.51 1.31
N SER A 115 -12.39 23.33 1.10
CA SER A 115 -11.40 24.41 1.16
C SER A 115 -11.42 25.30 -0.10
N LYS A 116 -10.78 26.47 -0.04
CA LYS A 116 -10.55 27.32 -1.22
C LYS A 116 -9.53 26.65 -2.15
N SER A 117 -10.01 25.69 -2.93
CA SER A 117 -9.24 25.02 -3.99
C SER A 117 -9.29 25.85 -5.28
N ALA A 118 -8.17 25.88 -6.00
CA ALA A 118 -8.06 26.45 -7.35
C ALA A 118 -8.61 25.52 -8.43
N LEU A 119 -8.78 24.23 -8.10
CA LEU A 119 -9.27 23.19 -9.00
C LEU A 119 -10.80 23.12 -9.07
N ASN A 120 -11.32 22.66 -10.22
CA ASN A 120 -12.73 22.31 -10.31
C ASN A 120 -13.02 21.04 -9.49
N LYS A 121 -14.23 20.94 -8.94
CA LYS A 121 -14.65 19.79 -8.12
C LYS A 121 -14.46 18.44 -8.82
N SER A 122 -14.77 18.37 -10.11
CA SER A 122 -14.61 17.14 -10.93
C SER A 122 -13.15 16.70 -11.06
N GLU A 123 -12.23 17.66 -11.18
CA GLU A 123 -10.79 17.40 -11.33
C GLU A 123 -10.19 16.93 -10.00
N ILE A 124 -10.66 17.48 -8.87
CA ILE A 124 -10.27 17.02 -7.52
C ILE A 124 -10.71 15.57 -7.30
N VAL A 125 -11.94 15.22 -7.67
CA VAL A 125 -12.42 13.82 -7.59
C VAL A 125 -11.54 12.89 -8.43
N LEU A 126 -11.24 13.29 -9.66
CA LEU A 126 -10.38 12.49 -10.54
C LEU A 126 -8.96 12.35 -9.98
N LEU A 127 -8.41 13.43 -9.42
CA LEU A 127 -7.10 13.42 -8.76
C LEU A 127 -7.08 12.45 -7.55
N ILE A 128 -8.12 12.45 -6.72
CA ILE A 128 -8.23 11.52 -5.59
C ILE A 128 -8.22 10.07 -6.06
N LEU A 129 -8.96 9.74 -7.13
CA LEU A 129 -8.98 8.39 -7.70
C LEU A 129 -7.60 7.97 -8.22
N ILE A 130 -6.91 8.88 -8.91
CA ILE A 130 -5.53 8.66 -9.38
C ILE A 130 -4.59 8.40 -8.20
N LEU A 131 -4.68 9.20 -7.14
CA LEU A 131 -3.83 9.04 -5.96
C LEU A 131 -4.13 7.72 -5.22
N ILE A 132 -5.39 7.30 -5.10
CA ILE A 132 -5.75 6.01 -4.52
C ILE A 132 -5.11 4.86 -5.30
N ALA A 133 -5.30 4.85 -6.63
CA ALA A 133 -4.73 3.83 -7.50
C ALA A 133 -3.20 3.86 -7.45
N PHE A 134 -2.60 5.04 -7.55
CA PHE A 134 -1.15 5.19 -7.47
C PHE A 134 -0.56 4.65 -6.16
N VAL A 135 -1.09 5.08 -5.01
CA VAL A 135 -0.58 4.68 -3.70
C VAL A 135 -0.74 3.17 -3.49
N TYR A 136 -1.88 2.60 -3.88
CA TYR A 136 -2.12 1.16 -3.73
C TYR A 136 -1.22 0.33 -4.64
N GLY A 137 -1.18 0.63 -5.94
CA GLY A 137 -0.42 -0.11 -6.93
C GLY A 137 1.09 0.00 -6.74
N ALA A 138 1.59 1.21 -6.54
CA ALA A 138 3.01 1.44 -6.32
C ALA A 138 3.52 0.73 -5.07
N ASN A 139 2.79 0.84 -3.94
CA ASN A 139 3.16 0.08 -2.74
C ASN A 139 3.13 -1.42 -2.98
N SER A 140 2.06 -1.93 -3.61
CA SER A 140 1.91 -3.38 -3.83
C SER A 140 3.02 -3.95 -4.72
N ILE A 141 3.42 -3.22 -5.77
CA ILE A 141 4.50 -3.62 -6.67
C ILE A 141 5.86 -3.54 -5.96
N ILE A 142 6.20 -2.39 -5.36
CA ILE A 142 7.50 -2.18 -4.72
C ILE A 142 7.72 -3.22 -3.62
N ILE A 143 6.71 -3.42 -2.77
CA ILE A 143 6.75 -4.42 -1.70
C ILE A 143 6.91 -5.84 -2.27
N SER A 144 6.16 -6.20 -3.31
CA SER A 144 6.25 -7.54 -3.91
C SER A 144 7.62 -7.81 -4.55
N ILE A 145 8.16 -6.82 -5.28
CA ILE A 145 9.48 -6.93 -5.91
C ILE A 145 10.57 -7.06 -4.84
N LEU A 146 10.56 -6.20 -3.83
CA LEU A 146 11.62 -6.20 -2.81
C LEU A 146 11.58 -7.44 -1.93
N ARG A 147 10.37 -7.96 -1.62
CA ARG A 147 10.21 -9.27 -0.95
C ARG A 147 10.83 -10.42 -1.75
N PHE A 148 10.89 -10.29 -3.08
CA PHE A 148 11.47 -11.32 -3.93
C PHE A 148 13.01 -11.24 -4.02
N ILE A 149 13.56 -10.02 -4.00
CA ILE A 149 14.99 -9.78 -4.29
C ILE A 149 15.84 -9.72 -3.02
N THR A 150 15.32 -9.19 -1.92
CA THR A 150 16.13 -8.82 -0.75
C THR A 150 15.84 -9.65 0.49
N GLU A 151 16.89 -9.88 1.28
CA GLU A 151 16.80 -10.38 2.64
C GLU A 151 16.15 -9.33 3.56
N TYR A 152 15.57 -9.81 4.66
CA TYR A 152 14.70 -9.06 5.57
C TYR A 152 15.27 -7.70 6.05
N THR A 153 16.57 -7.62 6.32
CA THR A 153 17.19 -6.42 6.91
C THR A 153 17.43 -5.32 5.87
N ILE A 154 17.74 -5.69 4.63
CA ILE A 154 17.99 -4.75 3.51
C ILE A 154 16.66 -4.28 2.90
N TYR A 155 15.63 -5.13 2.98
CA TYR A 155 14.28 -4.86 2.48
C TYR A 155 13.71 -3.53 2.99
N MET A 156 13.79 -3.26 4.30
CA MET A 156 13.17 -2.07 4.87
C MET A 156 13.79 -0.78 4.32
N GLY A 157 15.12 -0.66 4.39
CA GLY A 157 15.83 0.54 3.91
C GLY A 157 15.64 0.77 2.41
N THR A 158 15.75 -0.29 1.61
CA THR A 158 15.57 -0.20 0.15
C THR A 158 14.12 0.10 -0.23
N ALA A 159 13.13 -0.44 0.48
CA ALA A 159 11.72 -0.13 0.27
C ALA A 159 11.40 1.33 0.59
N PHE A 160 11.92 1.88 1.69
CA PHE A 160 11.76 3.30 2.00
C PHE A 160 12.35 4.18 0.92
N ILE A 161 13.58 3.90 0.48
CA ILE A 161 14.24 4.71 -0.55
C ILE A 161 13.46 4.66 -1.87
N LEU A 162 13.04 3.47 -2.30
CA LEU A 162 12.31 3.32 -3.57
C LEU A 162 10.90 3.95 -3.51
N VAL A 163 10.17 3.75 -2.42
CA VAL A 163 8.87 4.42 -2.22
C VAL A 163 9.05 5.93 -2.14
N ALA A 164 10.12 6.41 -1.49
CA ALA A 164 10.36 7.84 -1.37
C ALA A 164 10.68 8.46 -2.74
N LEU A 165 11.60 7.86 -3.50
CA LEU A 165 11.97 8.33 -4.82
C LEU A 165 10.81 8.25 -5.81
N PHE A 166 10.07 7.14 -5.82
CA PHE A 166 8.95 6.94 -6.74
C PHE A 166 7.75 7.83 -6.38
N GLY A 167 7.43 7.93 -5.09
CA GLY A 167 6.41 8.82 -4.56
C GLY A 167 6.70 10.28 -4.89
N ALA A 168 7.94 10.74 -4.67
CA ALA A 168 8.36 12.10 -4.99
C ALA A 168 8.35 12.35 -6.51
N ALA A 169 8.93 11.46 -7.31
CA ALA A 169 9.02 11.64 -8.76
C ALA A 169 7.65 11.70 -9.42
N VAL A 170 6.74 10.78 -9.08
CA VAL A 170 5.38 10.76 -9.66
C VAL A 170 4.55 11.93 -9.17
N SER A 171 4.65 12.30 -7.88
CA SER A 171 3.96 13.48 -7.36
C SER A 171 4.42 14.74 -8.07
N VAL A 172 5.75 14.96 -8.21
CA VAL A 172 6.32 16.10 -8.92
C VAL A 172 5.94 16.09 -10.41
N LEU A 173 5.93 14.92 -11.08
CA LEU A 173 5.52 14.81 -12.48
C LEU A 173 4.05 15.18 -12.71
N ILE A 174 3.16 14.69 -11.85
CA ILE A 174 1.73 15.00 -11.92
C ILE A 174 1.52 16.49 -11.61
N LEU A 175 2.20 17.03 -10.59
CA LEU A 175 2.15 18.44 -10.21
C LEU A 175 2.65 19.37 -11.33
N TYR A 176 3.87 19.13 -11.82
CA TYR A 176 4.48 19.94 -12.86
C TYR A 176 3.61 19.94 -14.13
N ARG A 177 3.20 18.77 -14.62
CA ARG A 177 2.40 18.72 -15.84
C ARG A 177 0.94 19.15 -15.66
N TYR A 178 0.43 19.19 -14.43
CA TYR A 178 -0.85 19.82 -14.10
C TYR A 178 -0.76 21.35 -14.22
N GLU A 179 0.28 21.98 -13.66
CA GLU A 179 0.49 23.44 -13.76
C GLU A 179 0.64 23.93 -15.22
N TYR A 180 1.19 23.09 -16.11
CA TYR A 180 1.32 23.40 -17.53
C TYR A 180 0.19 22.83 -18.41
N MET A 181 -0.93 22.37 -17.85
CA MET A 181 -2.15 21.90 -18.56
C MET A 181 -1.94 20.88 -19.69
N THR A 182 -0.93 20.01 -19.60
CA THR A 182 -0.63 19.02 -20.66
C THR A 182 -0.98 17.58 -20.30
N ILE A 183 -1.56 17.34 -19.11
CA ILE A 183 -1.92 15.98 -18.67
C ILE A 183 -3.38 15.64 -18.97
N ASN A 184 -3.56 14.50 -19.63
CA ASN A 184 -4.81 13.77 -19.61
C ASN A 184 -4.87 12.90 -18.34
N LEU A 185 -5.60 13.37 -17.33
CA LEU A 185 -5.77 12.68 -16.04
C LEU A 185 -6.36 11.27 -16.22
N TRP A 186 -7.21 11.05 -17.23
CA TRP A 186 -7.79 9.73 -17.52
C TRP A 186 -6.73 8.71 -17.93
N THR A 187 -5.74 9.12 -18.72
CA THR A 187 -4.65 8.22 -19.12
C THR A 187 -3.87 7.73 -17.90
N TRP A 188 -3.58 8.62 -16.95
CA TRP A 188 -2.88 8.26 -15.72
C TRP A 188 -3.71 7.34 -14.82
N LEU A 189 -5.02 7.60 -14.71
CA LEU A 189 -5.92 6.71 -13.97
C LEU A 189 -5.88 5.28 -14.55
N ILE A 190 -5.97 5.15 -15.87
CA ILE A 190 -5.92 3.84 -16.55
C ILE A 190 -4.57 3.15 -16.27
N VAL A 191 -3.45 3.88 -16.39
CA VAL A 191 -2.11 3.33 -16.11
C VAL A 191 -2.02 2.81 -14.67
N PHE A 192 -2.51 3.57 -13.69
CA PHE A 192 -2.44 3.13 -12.29
C PHE A 192 -3.39 1.97 -11.98
N ILE A 193 -4.58 1.91 -12.59
CA ILE A 193 -5.47 0.73 -12.46
C ILE A 193 -4.79 -0.53 -13.01
N VAL A 194 -4.09 -0.43 -14.14
CA VAL A 194 -3.32 -1.57 -14.68
C VAL A 194 -2.21 -1.99 -13.70
N LEU A 195 -1.51 -1.01 -13.10
CA LEU A 195 -0.50 -1.28 -12.08
C LEU A 195 -1.10 -1.92 -10.83
N ASP A 196 -2.31 -1.54 -10.41
CA ASP A 196 -3.03 -2.15 -9.29
C ASP A 196 -3.29 -3.64 -9.55
N VAL A 197 -3.84 -3.97 -10.74
CA VAL A 197 -4.13 -5.36 -11.11
C VAL A 197 -2.85 -6.21 -11.09
N ILE A 198 -1.77 -5.70 -11.68
CA ILE A 198 -0.47 -6.37 -11.67
C ILE A 198 0.07 -6.52 -10.24
N GLY A 199 0.01 -5.45 -9.45
CA GLY A 199 0.48 -5.39 -8.07
C GLY A 199 -0.25 -6.39 -7.17
N SER A 200 -1.58 -6.42 -7.22
CA SER A 200 -2.40 -7.38 -6.46
C SER A 200 -2.10 -8.83 -6.86
N PHE A 201 -1.92 -9.09 -8.16
CA PHE A 201 -1.57 -10.43 -8.64
C PHE A 201 -0.19 -10.87 -8.12
N LEU A 202 0.83 -10.01 -8.19
CA LEU A 202 2.16 -10.31 -7.68
C LEU A 202 2.16 -10.48 -6.16
N ALA A 203 1.42 -9.66 -5.44
CA ALA A 203 1.32 -9.69 -3.97
C ALA A 203 0.81 -11.04 -3.45
N VAL A 204 -0.05 -11.73 -4.21
CA VAL A 204 -0.54 -13.07 -3.84
C VAL A 204 0.38 -14.17 -4.40
N LYS A 205 0.79 -14.06 -5.67
CA LYS A 205 1.51 -15.14 -6.36
C LYS A 205 2.92 -15.35 -5.82
N MET A 206 3.65 -14.27 -5.52
CA MET A 206 5.05 -14.36 -5.08
C MET A 206 5.20 -15.05 -3.72
N PRO A 207 4.45 -14.68 -2.67
CA PRO A 207 4.49 -15.39 -1.38
C PRO A 207 4.10 -16.86 -1.47
N LEU A 208 3.06 -17.20 -2.25
CA LEU A 208 2.63 -18.60 -2.41
C LEU A 208 3.71 -19.43 -3.11
N ARG A 209 4.46 -18.84 -4.05
CA ARG A 209 5.61 -19.51 -4.67
C ARG A 209 6.74 -19.73 -3.67
N ASN A 210 7.00 -18.77 -2.77
CA ASN A 210 8.02 -18.94 -1.72
C ASN A 210 7.61 -20.03 -0.71
N PHE A 211 6.32 -20.08 -0.35
CA PHE A 211 5.75 -21.18 0.44
C PHE A 211 6.00 -22.53 -0.22
N ASP A 212 5.62 -22.69 -1.50
CA ASP A 212 5.79 -23.94 -2.24
C ASP A 212 7.28 -24.33 -2.39
N ARG A 213 8.20 -23.35 -2.50
CA ARG A 213 9.67 -23.59 -2.58
C ARG A 213 10.28 -24.07 -1.26
N SER A 214 9.84 -23.52 -0.13
CA SER A 214 10.41 -23.80 1.19
C SER A 214 10.33 -25.28 1.62
N PHE A 215 9.56 -26.09 0.90
CA PHE A 215 9.41 -27.53 1.14
C PHE A 215 10.18 -28.41 0.14
N LYS A 216 10.48 -27.89 -1.06
CA LYS A 216 11.23 -28.63 -2.08
C LYS A 216 12.73 -28.69 -1.79
N GLU A 217 13.27 -27.70 -1.09
CA GLU A 217 14.69 -27.66 -0.71
C GLU A 217 15.04 -28.61 0.46
N ARG A 218 14.06 -29.23 1.12
CA ARG A 218 14.28 -30.20 2.23
C ARG A 218 14.24 -31.67 1.81
N GLU A 219 14.06 -31.96 0.52
CA GLU A 219 13.99 -33.33 -0.02
C GLU A 219 15.32 -33.80 -0.64
N VAL A 220 16.42 -33.11 -0.36
CA VAL A 220 17.79 -33.48 -0.77
C VAL A 220 18.63 -33.80 0.46
#